data_AF-A0A7Y9PGC5-F1
#
_entry.id   AF-A0A7Y9PGC5-F1
#
_cell.length_a   1.000
_cell.length_b   1.000
_cell.length_c   1.000
_cell.angle_alpha   90.00
_cell.angle_beta   90.00
_cell.angle_gamma   90.00
#
_symmetry.space_group_name_H-M   'P 1'
#
loop_
_entity.id
_entity.type
_entity.pdbx_description
1 polymer ?
#
loop_
_entity_poly.entity_id
_entity_poly.type
_entity_poly.pdbx_seq_one_letter_code
_entity_poly.pdbx_strand_id
1 'polypeptide(L)'
;MSDALPNLSEIAELVHDDKSFVLRIVQPGLAGLMDGSVSTLAPIFATAFATHNSRTVFLIGAASAVGAGISMAFSEGLSDDGALTGRGNPIFRGIVTGLMTFVGGFLHTLPFLISNVHTALTWAYAVVGVELVVIALIRHRYFKTSFALSCLQVIVGGGLVFAAGVLIGQS
;
A
#
# COMPACT_ATOMS: atom_id res chain seq x y z
N MET A 1 16.93 -2.31 24.19
CA MET A 1 16.44 -3.24 23.15
C MET A 1 17.51 -3.27 22.08
N SER A 2 17.84 -4.45 21.54
CA SER A 2 18.89 -4.56 20.52
C SER A 2 18.51 -3.76 19.27
N ASP A 3 19.42 -2.92 18.78
CA ASP A 3 19.27 -2.21 17.49
C ASP A 3 19.34 -3.16 16.29
N ALA A 4 19.62 -4.45 16.51
CA ALA A 4 19.66 -5.46 15.47
C ALA A 4 18.27 -5.75 14.89
N LEU A 5 18.24 -6.03 13.59
CA LEU A 5 17.05 -6.56 12.92
C LEU A 5 16.70 -7.94 13.51
N PRO A 6 15.39 -8.25 13.66
CA PRO A 6 14.98 -9.52 14.23
C PRO A 6 15.36 -10.69 13.32
N ASN A 7 15.85 -11.78 13.91
CA ASN A 7 16.12 -13.02 13.19
C ASN A 7 14.83 -13.82 12.94
N LEU A 8 14.90 -14.91 12.15
CA LEU A 8 13.72 -15.71 11.79
C LEU A 8 13.00 -16.31 13.00
N SER A 9 13.73 -16.74 14.03
CA SER A 9 13.14 -17.24 15.28
C SER A 9 12.39 -16.15 16.04
N GLU A 10 12.94 -14.95 16.11
CA GLU A 10 12.29 -13.80 16.75
C GLU A 10 11.05 -13.34 15.98
N ILE A 11 11.08 -13.40 14.63
CA ILE A 11 9.88 -13.15 13.82
C ILE A 11 8.81 -14.21 14.09
N ALA A 12 9.19 -15.48 14.23
CA ALA A 12 8.25 -16.55 14.57
C ALA A 12 7.64 -16.37 15.97
N GLU A 13 8.42 -15.95 16.96
CA GLU A 13 7.91 -15.60 18.29
C GLU A 13 6.99 -14.38 18.25
N LEU A 14 7.31 -13.36 17.46
CA LEU A 14 6.43 -12.20 17.28
C LEU A 14 5.06 -12.61 16.76
N VAL A 15 4.98 -13.57 15.84
CA VAL A 15 3.69 -14.09 15.32
C VAL A 15 2.86 -14.77 16.42
N HIS A 16 3.49 -15.28 17.48
CA HIS A 16 2.80 -15.90 18.61
C HIS A 16 2.35 -14.91 19.68
N ASP A 17 2.95 -13.71 19.76
CA ASP A 17 2.48 -12.63 20.62
C ASP A 17 1.55 -11.68 19.84
N ASP A 18 0.24 -11.89 20.02
CA ASP A 18 -0.81 -11.13 19.34
C ASP A 18 -0.63 -9.61 19.41
N LYS A 19 -0.12 -9.06 20.52
CA LYS A 19 0.01 -7.59 20.66
C LYS A 19 1.22 -7.06 19.89
N SER A 20 2.38 -7.69 20.04
CA SER A 20 3.58 -7.24 19.34
C SER A 20 3.50 -7.55 17.84
N PHE A 21 2.88 -8.65 17.44
CA PHE A 21 2.57 -8.93 16.03
C PHE A 21 1.78 -7.78 15.39
N VAL A 22 0.69 -7.37 16.05
CA VAL A 22 -0.18 -6.32 15.53
C VAL A 22 0.56 -4.99 15.43
N LEU A 23 1.27 -4.58 16.48
CA LEU A 23 1.94 -3.28 16.51
C LEU A 23 3.16 -3.17 15.57
N ARG A 24 3.86 -4.29 15.34
CA ARG A 24 5.15 -4.29 14.63
C ARG A 24 5.06 -4.73 13.17
N ILE A 25 4.04 -5.51 12.81
CA ILE A 25 3.89 -6.07 11.47
C ILE A 25 2.55 -5.67 10.87
N VAL A 26 1.43 -5.95 11.54
CA VAL A 26 0.10 -5.72 10.94
C VAL A 26 -0.18 -4.24 10.77
N GLN A 27 0.05 -3.43 11.79
CA GLN A 27 -0.25 -1.99 11.75
C GLN A 27 0.64 -1.24 10.75
N PRO A 28 1.98 -1.38 10.77
CA PRO A 28 2.83 -0.70 9.79
C PRO A 28 2.59 -1.24 8.37
N GLY A 29 2.40 -2.56 8.22
CA GLY A 29 2.12 -3.16 6.92
C GLY A 29 0.77 -2.76 6.32
N LEU A 30 -0.28 -2.65 7.13
CA LEU A 30 -1.58 -2.19 6.68
C LEU A 30 -1.55 -0.71 6.30
N ALA A 31 -0.85 0.13 7.08
CA ALA A 31 -0.64 1.52 6.73
C ALA A 31 0.09 1.65 5.38
N GLY A 32 1.14 0.84 5.17
CA GLY A 32 1.85 0.79 3.90
C GLY A 32 0.93 0.37 2.74
N LEU A 33 0.21 -0.75 2.87
CA LEU A 33 -0.74 -1.21 1.85
C LEU A 33 -1.77 -0.14 1.48
N MET A 34 -2.35 0.54 2.47
CA MET A 34 -3.33 1.60 2.24
C MET A 34 -2.74 2.78 1.49
N ASP A 35 -1.55 3.23 1.88
CA ASP A 35 -0.85 4.33 1.22
C ASP A 35 -0.50 3.96 -0.23
N GLY A 36 0.13 2.80 -0.44
CA GLY A 36 0.53 2.32 -1.75
C GLY A 36 -0.67 2.12 -2.68
N SER A 37 -1.69 1.41 -2.21
CA SER A 37 -2.86 1.07 -3.05
C SER A 37 -3.70 2.27 -3.44
N VAL A 38 -3.66 3.36 -2.66
CA VAL A 38 -4.49 4.55 -2.92
C VAL A 38 -3.68 5.64 -3.61
N SER A 39 -2.48 5.98 -3.13
CA SER A 39 -1.71 7.14 -3.60
C SER A 39 -1.23 7.01 -5.05
N THR A 40 -0.95 5.79 -5.52
CA THR A 40 -0.45 5.55 -6.89
C THR A 40 -1.56 5.48 -7.94
N LEU A 41 -2.83 5.39 -7.54
CA LEU A 41 -3.96 5.34 -8.48
C LEU A 41 -4.07 6.64 -9.29
N ALA A 42 -3.94 7.80 -8.63
CA ALA A 42 -4.04 9.10 -9.31
C ALA A 42 -3.05 9.24 -10.47
N PRO A 43 -1.73 9.09 -10.28
CA PRO A 43 -0.78 9.21 -11.38
C PRO A 43 -0.96 8.15 -12.46
N ILE A 44 -1.34 6.91 -12.09
CA ILE A 44 -1.61 5.83 -13.06
C ILE A 44 -2.80 6.16 -13.95
N PHE A 45 -3.94 6.54 -13.37
CA PHE A 45 -5.14 6.87 -14.15
C PHE A 45 -4.94 8.17 -14.93
N ALA A 46 -4.37 9.21 -14.33
CA ALA A 46 -4.03 10.43 -15.06
C ALA A 46 -3.18 10.13 -16.30
N THR A 47 -2.14 9.31 -16.15
CA THR A 47 -1.28 8.91 -17.26
C THR A 47 -2.03 8.07 -18.29
N ALA A 48 -2.90 7.15 -17.85
CA ALA A 48 -3.65 6.27 -18.74
C ALA A 48 -4.62 7.07 -19.61
N PHE A 49 -5.34 8.03 -19.02
CA PHE A 49 -6.28 8.89 -19.73
C PHE A 49 -5.61 10.00 -20.55
N ALA A 50 -4.46 10.51 -20.11
CA ALA A 50 -3.73 11.51 -20.88
C ALA A 50 -3.01 10.89 -22.10
N THR A 51 -2.33 9.75 -21.90
CA THR A 51 -1.38 9.23 -22.91
C THR A 51 -1.93 8.08 -23.74
N HIS A 52 -2.95 7.36 -23.23
CA HIS A 52 -3.47 6.14 -23.85
C HIS A 52 -2.40 5.09 -24.16
N ASN A 53 -1.26 5.12 -23.45
CA ASN A 53 -0.10 4.26 -23.69
C ASN A 53 0.20 3.40 -22.47
N SER A 54 -0.09 2.09 -22.56
CA SER A 54 0.13 1.17 -21.44
C SER A 54 1.57 1.17 -20.92
N ARG A 55 2.58 1.23 -21.80
CA ARG A 55 3.98 1.20 -21.38
C ARG A 55 4.34 2.43 -20.56
N THR A 56 3.87 3.61 -20.96
CA THR A 56 4.06 4.84 -20.20
C THR A 56 3.39 4.75 -18.83
N VAL A 57 2.16 4.21 -18.78
CA VAL A 57 1.45 4.01 -17.51
C VAL A 57 2.20 3.06 -16.59
N PHE A 58 2.71 1.94 -17.11
CA PHE A 58 3.51 0.99 -16.34
C PHE A 58 4.75 1.66 -15.73
N LEU A 59 5.49 2.44 -16.53
CA LEU A 59 6.70 3.11 -16.07
C LEU A 59 6.40 4.14 -14.97
N ILE A 60 5.37 4.96 -15.15
CA ILE A 60 4.95 5.95 -14.16
C ILE A 60 4.43 5.26 -12.89
N GLY A 61 3.57 4.25 -13.01
CA GLY A 61 3.06 3.49 -11.87
C GLY A 61 4.17 2.80 -11.08
N ALA A 62 5.13 2.19 -11.77
CA ALA A 62 6.27 1.52 -11.13
C ALA A 62 7.16 2.54 -10.41
N ALA A 63 7.45 3.68 -11.04
CA ALA A 63 8.20 4.77 -10.42
C ALA A 63 7.47 5.34 -9.18
N SER A 64 6.15 5.54 -9.28
CA SER A 64 5.32 6.00 -8.16
C SER A 64 5.33 4.99 -7.00
N ALA A 65 5.18 3.69 -7.28
CA ALA A 65 5.20 2.65 -6.25
C ALA A 65 6.56 2.55 -5.54
N VAL A 66 7.66 2.61 -6.28
CA VAL A 66 9.02 2.63 -5.71
C VAL A 66 9.25 3.88 -4.87
N GLY A 67 8.89 5.06 -5.40
CA GLY A 67 9.02 6.32 -4.68
C GLY A 67 8.21 6.36 -3.38
N ALA A 68 6.94 5.95 -3.44
CA ALA A 68 6.07 5.85 -2.28
C ALA A 68 6.63 4.86 -1.25
N GLY A 69 7.09 3.68 -1.69
CA GLY A 69 7.69 2.67 -0.81
C GLY A 69 8.91 3.18 -0.05
N ILE A 70 9.83 3.86 -0.74
CA ILE A 70 10.99 4.49 -0.10
C ILE A 70 10.53 5.57 0.88
N SER A 71 9.64 6.48 0.44
CA SER A 71 9.15 7.57 1.28
C SER A 71 8.53 7.06 2.58
N MET A 72 7.64 6.09 2.48
CA MET A 72 6.93 5.51 3.63
C MET A 72 7.86 4.69 4.54
N ALA A 73 8.89 4.04 3.99
CA ALA A 73 9.90 3.36 4.80
C ALA A 73 10.62 4.35 5.73
N PHE A 74 11.03 5.51 5.19
CA PHE A 74 11.63 6.57 5.98
C PHE A 74 10.62 7.22 6.94
N SER A 75 9.38 7.46 6.52
CA SER A 75 8.35 8.06 7.38
C SER A 75 8.08 7.23 8.63
N GLU A 76 7.93 5.90 8.51
CA GLU A 76 7.76 5.02 9.67
C GLU A 76 9.09 4.79 10.41
N GLY A 77 10.21 4.59 9.70
CA GLY A 77 11.50 4.34 10.34
C GLY A 77 12.05 5.53 11.12
N LEU A 78 11.59 6.75 10.82
CA LEU A 78 11.96 7.98 11.52
C LEU A 78 10.85 8.50 12.45
N SER A 79 9.70 7.81 12.55
CA SER A 79 8.57 8.32 13.34
C SER A 79 8.84 8.28 14.84
N ASP A 80 9.42 7.18 15.32
CA ASP A 80 9.73 6.96 16.74
C ASP A 80 10.69 5.77 16.89
N ASP A 81 11.47 5.74 17.97
CA ASP A 81 12.42 4.66 18.28
C ASP A 81 11.77 3.39 18.90
N GLY A 82 10.45 3.41 19.13
CA GLY A 82 9.71 2.32 19.74
C GLY A 82 9.83 2.21 21.26
N ALA A 83 10.68 3.00 21.92
CA ALA A 83 10.95 2.90 23.36
C ALA A 83 9.74 3.34 24.20
N LEU A 84 9.08 4.43 23.79
CA LEU A 84 7.89 4.97 24.45
C LEU A 84 6.59 4.31 23.97
N THR A 85 6.53 3.90 22.70
CA THR A 85 5.32 3.39 22.05
C THR A 85 5.15 1.88 22.16
N GLY A 86 6.23 1.15 22.48
CA GLY A 86 6.27 -0.32 22.45
C GLY A 86 6.27 -0.92 21.04
N ARG A 87 6.33 -0.09 19.98
CA ARG A 87 6.30 -0.51 18.58
C ARG A 87 7.60 -1.15 18.10
N GLY A 88 8.62 -1.25 18.95
CA GLY A 88 9.84 -2.00 18.65
C GLY A 88 10.73 -1.33 17.61
N ASN A 89 11.65 -2.11 17.03
CA ASN A 89 12.74 -1.61 16.19
C ASN A 89 12.19 -0.75 15.02
N PRO A 90 12.58 0.54 14.93
CA PRO A 90 12.09 1.46 13.90
C PRO A 90 12.50 1.05 12.48
N ILE A 91 13.72 0.54 12.30
CA ILE A 91 14.23 0.12 11.00
C ILE A 91 13.41 -1.05 10.47
N PHE A 92 13.10 -2.03 11.33
CA PHE A 92 12.25 -3.15 10.95
C PHE A 92 10.85 -2.70 10.52
N ARG A 93 10.23 -1.79 11.29
CA ARG A 93 8.92 -1.23 10.91
C ARG A 93 8.97 -0.45 9.62
N GLY A 94 10.01 0.36 9.41
CA GLY A 94 10.24 1.06 8.14
C GLY A 94 10.32 0.12 6.95
N ILE A 95 11.05 -1.01 7.08
CA ILE A 95 11.11 -2.04 6.04
C ILE A 95 9.73 -2.63 5.77
N VAL A 96 8.98 -3.01 6.81
CA VAL A 96 7.63 -3.55 6.68
C VAL A 96 6.70 -2.57 5.97
N THR A 97 6.62 -1.32 6.44
CA THR A 97 5.76 -0.30 5.84
C THR A 97 6.15 -0.04 4.39
N GLY A 98 7.43 0.20 4.12
CA GLY A 98 7.90 0.51 2.77
C GLY A 98 7.67 -0.60 1.75
N LEU A 99 7.92 -1.85 2.13
CA LEU A 99 7.63 -3.01 1.27
C LEU A 99 6.14 -3.13 1.00
N MET A 100 5.30 -2.96 2.04
CA MET A 100 3.85 -3.07 1.87
C MET A 100 3.28 -1.89 1.06
N THR A 101 3.84 -0.69 1.16
CA THR A 101 3.53 0.44 0.27
C THR A 101 3.92 0.14 -1.17
N PHE A 102 5.13 -0.37 -1.40
CA PHE A 102 5.55 -0.77 -2.74
C PHE A 102 4.61 -1.83 -3.32
N VAL A 103 4.30 -2.89 -2.57
CA VAL A 103 3.39 -3.96 -3.01
C VAL A 103 2.00 -3.39 -3.33
N GLY A 104 1.44 -2.56 -2.45
CA GLY A 104 0.14 -1.93 -2.66
C GLY A 104 0.08 -1.07 -3.93
N GLY A 105 1.16 -0.35 -4.26
CA GLY A 105 1.21 0.48 -5.46
C GLY A 105 1.60 -0.26 -6.75
N PHE A 106 2.37 -1.34 -6.63
CA PHE A 106 2.97 -2.02 -7.77
C PHE A 106 2.02 -3.04 -8.41
N LEU A 107 1.20 -3.73 -7.61
CA LEU A 107 0.33 -4.79 -8.10
C LEU A 107 -0.67 -4.31 -9.16
N HIS A 108 -1.39 -3.21 -8.93
CA HIS A 108 -2.29 -2.62 -9.93
C HIS A 108 -1.57 -1.88 -11.08
N THR A 109 -0.24 -1.78 -11.04
CA THR A 109 0.57 -1.32 -12.17
C THR A 109 0.86 -2.46 -13.17
N LEU A 110 0.96 -3.71 -12.69
CA LEU A 110 1.29 -4.88 -13.53
C LEU A 110 0.40 -5.09 -14.76
N PRO A 111 -0.93 -4.85 -14.71
CA PRO A 111 -1.79 -4.98 -15.89
C PRO A 111 -1.37 -4.12 -17.08
N PHE A 112 -0.64 -3.02 -16.85
CA PHE A 112 -0.14 -2.15 -17.92
C PHE A 112 1.08 -2.70 -18.67
N LEU A 113 1.54 -3.91 -18.33
CA LEU A 113 2.38 -4.70 -19.22
C LEU A 113 1.62 -5.17 -20.47
N ILE A 114 0.29 -5.20 -20.42
CA ILE A 114 -0.57 -5.50 -21.58
C ILE A 114 -0.59 -4.28 -22.51
N SER A 115 -0.26 -4.49 -23.79
CA SER A 115 -0.12 -3.40 -24.77
C SER A 115 -1.40 -2.63 -25.05
N ASN A 116 -2.57 -3.27 -24.89
CA ASN A 116 -3.86 -2.60 -25.04
C ASN A 116 -4.25 -1.90 -23.73
N VAL A 117 -4.35 -0.57 -23.77
CA VAL A 117 -4.63 0.25 -22.57
C VAL A 117 -6.01 -0.01 -21.96
N HIS A 118 -7.03 -0.29 -22.78
CA HIS A 118 -8.36 -0.58 -22.27
C HIS A 118 -8.41 -1.93 -21.56
N THR A 119 -7.77 -2.96 -22.13
CA THR A 119 -7.63 -4.27 -21.48
C THR A 119 -6.81 -4.16 -20.19
N ALA A 120 -5.71 -3.39 -20.21
CA ALA A 120 -4.89 -3.12 -19.03
C ALA A 120 -5.72 -2.43 -17.93
N LEU A 121 -6.51 -1.41 -18.28
CA LEU A 121 -7.39 -0.70 -17.34
C LEU A 121 -8.43 -1.64 -16.70
N THR A 122 -9.08 -2.50 -17.49
CA THR A 122 -10.05 -3.47 -16.94
C THR A 122 -9.42 -4.38 -15.89
N TRP A 123 -8.22 -4.90 -16.17
CA TRP A 123 -7.49 -5.72 -15.22
C TRP A 123 -6.96 -4.92 -14.02
N ALA A 124 -6.51 -3.68 -14.22
CA ALA A 124 -6.12 -2.79 -13.14
C ALA A 124 -7.28 -2.54 -12.17
N TYR A 125 -8.49 -2.26 -12.67
CA TYR A 125 -9.68 -2.13 -11.81
C TYR A 125 -9.97 -3.39 -11.00
N ALA A 126 -9.83 -4.57 -11.61
CA ALA A 126 -10.02 -5.84 -10.92
C ALA A 126 -8.97 -6.04 -9.81
N VAL A 127 -7.69 -5.76 -10.08
CA VAL A 127 -6.61 -5.85 -9.10
C VAL A 127 -6.85 -4.89 -7.94
N VAL A 128 -7.18 -3.62 -8.21
CA VAL A 128 -7.54 -2.65 -7.17
C VAL A 128 -8.72 -3.15 -6.34
N GLY A 129 -9.78 -3.68 -6.98
CA GLY A 129 -10.91 -4.25 -6.25
C GLY A 129 -10.49 -5.34 -5.25
N VAL A 130 -9.58 -6.23 -5.65
CA VAL A 130 -9.03 -7.27 -4.78
C VAL A 130 -8.15 -6.68 -3.67
N GLU A 131 -7.26 -5.74 -3.98
CA GLU A 131 -6.41 -5.05 -3.01
C GLU A 131 -7.23 -4.39 -1.90
N LEU A 132 -8.27 -3.62 -2.28
CA LEU A 132 -9.14 -2.92 -1.35
C LEU A 132 -9.95 -3.88 -0.46
N VAL A 133 -10.41 -5.02 -1.01
CA VAL A 133 -11.07 -6.08 -0.23
C VAL A 133 -10.09 -6.71 0.77
N VAL A 134 -8.88 -7.05 0.33
CA VAL A 134 -7.85 -7.63 1.21
C VAL A 134 -7.50 -6.68 2.34
N ILE A 135 -7.29 -5.39 2.05
CA ILE A 135 -7.07 -4.34 3.06
C ILE A 135 -8.23 -4.27 4.05
N ALA A 136 -9.47 -4.26 3.57
CA ALA A 136 -10.66 -4.21 4.43
C ALA A 136 -10.77 -5.46 5.33
N LEU A 137 -10.47 -6.65 4.80
CA LEU A 137 -10.46 -7.91 5.55
C LEU A 137 -9.38 -7.93 6.64
N ILE A 138 -8.15 -7.53 6.31
CA ILE A 138 -7.06 -7.41 7.30
C ILE A 138 -7.47 -6.43 8.40
N ARG A 139 -7.99 -5.25 8.03
CA ARG A 139 -8.40 -4.24 9.00
C ARG A 139 -9.52 -4.75 9.92
N HIS A 140 -10.53 -5.42 9.36
CA HIS A 140 -11.61 -6.01 10.12
C HIS A 140 -11.10 -7.09 11.09
N ARG A 141 -10.22 -7.99 10.62
CA ARG A 141 -9.70 -9.12 11.40
C ARG A 141 -8.85 -8.71 12.59
N TYR A 142 -8.05 -7.66 12.46
CA TYR A 142 -7.06 -7.25 13.48
C TYR A 142 -7.48 -6.03 14.31
N PHE A 143 -8.25 -5.09 13.75
CA PHE A 143 -8.66 -3.86 14.44
C PHE A 143 -10.15 -3.81 14.82
N LYS A 144 -10.90 -4.90 14.58
CA LYS A 144 -12.33 -5.03 14.90
C LYS A 144 -13.20 -3.89 14.36
N THR A 145 -12.75 -3.19 13.31
CA THR A 145 -13.55 -2.15 12.66
C THR A 145 -14.73 -2.78 11.94
N SER A 146 -15.88 -2.11 11.90
CA SER A 146 -17.01 -2.54 11.06
C SER A 146 -16.52 -2.77 9.62
N PHE A 147 -16.76 -3.97 9.07
CA PHE A 147 -16.36 -4.30 7.71
C PHE A 147 -17.00 -3.34 6.70
N ALA A 148 -18.28 -2.99 6.91
CA ALA A 148 -18.99 -2.03 6.07
C ALA A 148 -18.34 -0.64 6.08
N LEU A 149 -17.92 -0.14 7.24
CA LEU A 149 -17.20 1.14 7.33
C LEU A 149 -15.80 1.05 6.70
N SER A 150 -15.17 -0.12 6.79
CA SER A 150 -13.85 -0.35 6.19
C SER A 150 -13.92 -0.35 4.68
N CYS A 151 -14.88 -1.07 4.10
CA CYS A 151 -15.17 -1.01 2.67
C CYS A 151 -15.57 0.40 2.23
N LEU A 152 -16.46 1.08 2.95
CA LEU A 152 -16.89 2.43 2.58
C LEU A 152 -15.72 3.41 2.54
N GLN A 153 -14.87 3.44 3.56
CA GLN A 153 -13.72 4.35 3.61
C GLN A 153 -12.72 4.08 2.48
N VAL A 154 -12.45 2.81 2.21
CA VAL A 154 -11.50 2.39 1.18
C VAL A 154 -12.06 2.69 -0.23
N ILE A 155 -13.36 2.45 -0.45
CA ILE A 155 -14.04 2.78 -1.72
C ILE A 155 -14.13 4.28 -1.94
N VAL A 156 -14.53 5.06 -0.91
CA VAL A 156 -14.64 6.52 -1.03
C VAL A 156 -13.27 7.14 -1.23
N GLY A 157 -12.25 6.74 -0.46
CA GLY A 157 -10.88 7.22 -0.63
C GLY A 157 -10.33 6.89 -2.01
N GLY A 158 -10.43 5.63 -2.44
CA GLY A 158 -10.00 5.20 -3.77
C GLY A 158 -10.77 5.91 -4.90
N GLY A 159 -12.09 6.09 -4.74
CA GLY A 159 -12.94 6.78 -5.70
C GLY A 159 -12.60 8.26 -5.87
N LEU A 160 -12.27 8.96 -4.77
CA LEU A 160 -11.82 10.35 -4.81
C LEU A 160 -10.49 10.49 -5.56
N VAL A 161 -9.52 9.62 -5.27
CA VAL A 161 -8.21 9.65 -5.92
C VAL A 161 -8.31 9.25 -7.39
N PHE A 162 -9.15 8.26 -7.72
CA PHE A 162 -9.49 7.92 -9.10
C PHE A 162 -10.08 9.12 -9.84
N ALA A 163 -11.09 9.78 -9.27
CA ALA A 163 -11.72 10.95 -9.88
C ALA A 163 -10.69 12.08 -10.11
N ALA A 164 -9.83 12.35 -9.13
CA ALA A 164 -8.75 13.32 -9.29
C ALA A 164 -7.81 12.95 -10.45
N GLY A 165 -7.39 11.68 -10.53
CA GLY A 165 -6.55 11.19 -11.63
C GLY A 165 -7.20 11.36 -13.00
N VAL A 166 -8.47 10.99 -13.15
CA VAL A 166 -9.22 11.17 -14.40
C VAL A 166 -9.30 12.64 -14.79
N LEU A 167 -9.69 13.52 -13.85
CA LEU A 167 -9.85 14.95 -14.11
C LEU A 167 -8.52 15.61 -14.52
N ILE A 168 -7.43 15.27 -13.83
CA ILE A 168 -6.08 15.78 -14.15
C ILE A 168 -5.59 15.20 -15.49
N GLY A 169 -5.91 13.95 -15.81
CA GLY A 169 -5.50 13.32 -17.08
C GLY A 169 -6.27 13.82 -18.30
N GLN A 170 -7.44 14.44 -18.11
CA GLN A 170 -8.29 14.98 -19.17
C GLN A 170 -8.07 16.47 -19.46
N SER A 171 -7.31 17.17 -18.60
CA SER A 171 -6.94 18.59 -18.77
C SER A 171 -5.71 18.76 -19.65
#